data_AF-K1Q970-F1
#
_entry.id   AF-K1Q970-F1
#
_cell.length_a   1.000
_cell.length_b   1.000
_cell.length_c   1.000
_cell.angle_alpha   90.00
_cell.angle_beta   90.00
_cell.angle_gamma   90.00
#
_symmetry.space_group_name_H-M   'P 1'
#
loop_
_entity.id
_entity.type
_entity.pdbx_description
1 polymer ?
#
loop_
_entity_poly.entity_id
_entity_poly.type
_entity_poly.pdbx_seq_one_letter_code
_entity_poly.pdbx_strand_id
1 'polypeptide(L)'
;MRQKGGMEFIRHAIDILSKSSEEPLLGYYDPTKESTNSIRLQDTAFKFHPRFNEFVFDVANKRLTSVRIPPLVHENGYGYFEDRRPSSELDPYSAADGLLRACIFGDFLKPEYQHLQDLRFWDKE
;
A
#
# COMPACT_ATOMS: atom_id res chain seq x y z
N MET A 1 10.59 9.73 -3.50
CA MET A 1 10.82 8.57 -2.59
C MET A 1 12.27 8.10 -2.49
N ARG A 2 13.02 7.88 -3.60
CA ARG A 2 14.37 7.25 -3.57
C ARG A 2 15.55 8.20 -3.36
N GLN A 3 15.33 9.51 -3.40
CA GLN A 3 16.35 10.53 -3.16
C GLN A 3 16.30 11.00 -1.70
N LYS A 4 17.35 11.68 -1.22
CA LYS A 4 17.41 12.23 0.15
C LYS A 4 16.17 13.10 0.44
N GLY A 5 15.59 12.96 1.64
CA GLY A 5 14.28 13.56 1.98
C GLY A 5 13.08 12.73 1.51
N GLY A 6 13.32 11.64 0.80
CA GLY A 6 12.35 10.74 0.19
C GLY A 6 11.26 10.17 1.10
N MET A 7 11.50 10.16 2.42
CA MET A 7 10.56 9.65 3.43
C MET A 7 9.23 10.40 3.44
N GLU A 8 9.21 11.71 3.15
CA GLU A 8 7.96 12.47 3.13
C GLU A 8 7.00 11.92 2.06
N PHE A 9 7.54 11.59 0.88
CA PHE A 9 6.80 11.00 -0.23
C PHE A 9 6.32 9.58 0.07
N ILE A 10 7.14 8.80 0.79
CA ILE A 10 6.74 7.46 1.25
C ILE A 10 5.55 7.58 2.20
N ARG A 11 5.62 8.49 3.19
CA ARG A 11 4.53 8.69 4.16
C ARG A 11 3.26 9.21 3.50
N HIS A 12 3.39 10.13 2.54
CA HIS A 12 2.24 10.65 1.80
C HIS A 12 1.55 9.55 0.97
N ALA A 13 2.32 8.72 0.24
CA ALA A 13 1.75 7.58 -0.48
C ALA A 13 1.06 6.57 0.44
N ILE A 14 1.62 6.30 1.63
CA ILE A 14 0.99 5.42 2.64
C ILE A 14 -0.28 6.05 3.21
N ASP A 15 -0.30 7.37 3.42
CA ASP A 15 -1.49 8.08 3.90
C ASP A 15 -2.63 7.94 2.88
N ILE A 16 -2.36 8.18 1.59
CA ILE A 16 -3.32 7.94 0.51
C ILE A 16 -3.85 6.50 0.54
N LEU A 17 -2.95 5.50 0.67
CA LEU A 17 -3.36 4.09 0.77
C LEU A 17 -4.26 3.82 1.99
N SER A 18 -3.97 4.43 3.15
CA SER A 18 -4.76 4.27 4.37
C SER A 18 -6.15 4.89 4.29
N LYS A 19 -6.31 5.90 3.44
CA LYS A 19 -7.56 6.65 3.22
C LYS A 19 -8.35 6.16 2.01
N SER A 20 -7.81 5.21 1.26
CA SER A 20 -8.46 4.60 0.11
C SER A 20 -9.38 3.46 0.51
N SER A 21 -10.37 3.19 -0.33
CA SER A 21 -11.12 1.93 -0.29
C SER A 21 -10.19 0.79 -0.75
N GLU A 22 -10.12 -0.30 0.01
CA GLU A 22 -9.19 -1.39 -0.29
C GLU A 22 -9.66 -2.29 -1.44
N GLU A 23 -10.98 -2.46 -1.59
CA GLU A 23 -11.57 -3.42 -2.53
C GLU A 23 -11.10 -3.25 -3.98
N PRO A 24 -11.06 -2.03 -4.58
CA PRO A 24 -10.57 -1.87 -5.94
C PRO A 24 -9.13 -2.35 -6.09
N LEU A 25 -8.24 -1.93 -5.18
CA LEU A 25 -6.82 -2.31 -5.21
C LEU A 25 -6.63 -3.82 -5.02
N LEU A 26 -7.39 -4.43 -4.11
CA LEU A 26 -7.35 -5.88 -3.93
C LEU A 26 -7.80 -6.63 -5.19
N GLY A 27 -8.73 -6.07 -5.97
CA GLY A 27 -9.10 -6.58 -7.28
C GLY A 27 -7.97 -6.54 -8.32
N TYR A 28 -7.06 -5.58 -8.22
CA TYR A 28 -5.82 -5.57 -9.05
C TYR A 28 -4.80 -6.61 -8.57
N TYR A 29 -4.77 -6.89 -7.27
CA TYR A 29 -3.85 -7.87 -6.66
C TYR A 29 -4.27 -9.32 -6.85
N ASP A 30 -5.56 -9.56 -7.06
CA ASP A 30 -6.12 -10.87 -7.36
C ASP A 30 -7.35 -10.71 -8.27
N PRO A 31 -7.17 -10.69 -9.60
CA PRO A 31 -8.28 -10.56 -10.54
C PRO A 31 -9.13 -11.84 -10.63
N THR A 32 -8.67 -12.95 -10.05
CA THR A 32 -9.35 -14.26 -10.17
C THR A 32 -10.37 -14.46 -9.04
N LYS A 33 -11.59 -14.84 -9.40
CA LYS A 33 -12.72 -15.00 -8.44
C LYS A 33 -12.60 -16.22 -7.52
N GLU A 34 -11.57 -17.05 -7.70
CA GLU A 34 -11.25 -18.24 -6.89
C GLU A 34 -10.23 -17.91 -5.78
N SER A 35 -9.92 -16.62 -5.63
CA SER A 35 -8.97 -15.97 -4.73
C SER A 35 -8.73 -16.71 -3.40
N THR A 36 -7.66 -17.49 -3.37
CA THR A 36 -6.99 -17.93 -2.14
C THR A 36 -6.53 -16.72 -1.31
N ASN A 37 -6.40 -15.54 -1.93
CA ASN A 37 -5.97 -14.32 -1.27
C ASN A 37 -7.02 -13.77 -0.30
N SER A 38 -8.30 -13.80 -0.66
CA SER A 38 -9.39 -13.37 0.23
C SER A 38 -9.49 -14.27 1.46
N ILE A 39 -9.31 -15.59 1.27
CA ILE A 39 -9.21 -16.54 2.39
C ILE A 39 -8.02 -16.19 3.26
N ARG A 40 -6.83 -15.98 2.65
CA ARG A 40 -5.61 -15.58 3.35
C ARG A 40 -5.82 -14.29 4.15
N LEU A 41 -6.40 -13.25 3.57
CA LEU A 41 -6.60 -11.95 4.24
C LEU A 41 -7.70 -11.97 5.30
N GLN A 42 -8.68 -12.87 5.20
CA GLN A 42 -9.72 -13.06 6.21
C GLN A 42 -9.32 -14.04 7.32
N ASP A 43 -8.27 -14.82 7.13
CA ASP A 43 -7.78 -15.75 8.13
C ASP A 43 -7.29 -15.00 9.38
N THR A 44 -7.85 -15.34 10.54
CA THR A 44 -7.47 -14.72 11.82
C THR A 44 -6.53 -15.58 12.66
N ALA A 45 -6.31 -16.83 12.25
CA ALA A 45 -5.45 -17.80 12.94
C ALA A 45 -3.96 -17.48 12.76
N PHE A 46 -3.57 -16.99 11.57
CA PHE A 46 -2.17 -16.62 11.30
C PHE A 46 -1.91 -15.13 11.55
N LYS A 47 -0.69 -14.81 11.99
CA LYS A 47 -0.27 -13.44 12.34
C LYS A 47 0.80 -12.87 11.41
N PHE A 48 1.04 -13.51 10.26
CA PHE A 48 2.15 -13.19 9.35
C PHE A 48 1.72 -12.53 8.03
N HIS A 49 0.43 -12.35 7.82
CA HIS A 49 -0.14 -11.61 6.70
C HIS A 49 -1.03 -10.46 7.23
N PRO A 50 -1.31 -9.43 6.41
CA PRO A 50 -2.30 -8.42 6.75
C PRO A 50 -3.71 -8.99 6.77
N ARG A 51 -4.63 -8.22 7.34
CA ARG A 51 -6.05 -8.56 7.43
C ARG A 51 -6.87 -7.71 6.48
N PHE A 52 -7.97 -8.28 6.00
CA PHE A 52 -8.97 -7.53 5.24
C PHE A 52 -9.63 -6.46 6.12
N ASN A 53 -9.85 -5.26 5.58
CA ASN A 53 -10.44 -4.10 6.28
C ASN A 53 -9.66 -3.56 7.50
N GLU A 54 -8.42 -4.00 7.71
CA GLU A 54 -7.52 -3.46 8.74
C GLU A 54 -6.24 -2.93 8.07
N PHE A 55 -6.24 -1.66 7.68
CA PHE A 55 -5.03 -1.03 7.16
C PHE A 55 -4.06 -0.73 8.31
N VAL A 56 -2.94 -1.43 8.34
CA VAL A 56 -1.87 -1.22 9.31
C VAL A 56 -0.56 -0.95 8.58
N PHE A 57 0.15 0.11 8.96
CA PHE A 57 1.53 0.33 8.51
C PHE A 57 2.47 0.46 9.70
N ASP A 58 3.71 -0.01 9.54
CA ASP A 58 4.70 -0.02 10.60
C ASP A 58 6.12 0.05 10.02
N VAL A 59 7.04 0.59 10.82
CA VAL A 59 8.49 0.55 10.57
C VAL A 59 9.01 -0.77 11.12
N ALA A 60 9.70 -1.55 10.29
CA ALA A 60 10.29 -2.86 10.63
C ALA A 60 9.31 -4.03 10.82
N ASN A 61 8.18 -3.84 11.50
CA ASN A 61 7.28 -4.94 11.87
C ASN A 61 6.75 -5.67 10.64
N LYS A 62 6.69 -7.00 10.75
CA LYS A 62 6.21 -7.89 9.70
C LYS A 62 4.87 -8.56 10.02
N ARG A 63 4.35 -8.45 11.24
CA ARG A 63 3.14 -9.15 11.67
C ARG A 63 1.92 -8.25 11.51
N LEU A 64 0.87 -8.76 10.87
CA LEU A 64 -0.41 -8.05 10.68
C LEU A 64 -0.29 -6.68 9.99
N THR A 65 0.80 -6.43 9.26
CA THR A 65 1.08 -5.14 8.61
C THR A 65 0.72 -5.21 7.13
N SER A 66 -0.15 -4.30 6.68
CA SER A 66 -0.52 -4.12 5.27
C SER A 66 0.60 -3.49 4.48
N VAL A 67 1.21 -2.43 5.01
CA VAL A 67 2.35 -1.74 4.40
C VAL A 67 3.53 -1.63 5.35
N ARG A 68 4.71 -2.10 4.93
CA ARG A 68 5.93 -2.07 5.74
C ARG A 68 6.92 -1.06 5.20
N ILE A 69 7.49 -0.24 6.09
CA ILE A 69 8.71 0.54 5.79
C ILE A 69 9.91 -0.25 6.33
N PRO A 70 10.87 -0.67 5.49
CA PRO A 70 12.07 -1.34 5.97
C PRO A 70 12.88 -0.45 6.94
N PRO A 71 13.52 -1.03 7.99
CA PRO A 71 14.29 -0.26 8.97
C PRO A 71 15.34 0.65 8.32
N LEU A 72 16.10 0.12 7.36
CA LEU A 72 17.14 0.86 6.65
C LEU A 72 16.56 2.05 5.86
N VAL A 73 15.36 1.93 5.31
CA VAL A 73 14.67 3.04 4.63
C VAL A 73 14.27 4.12 5.64
N HIS A 74 13.80 3.70 6.82
CA HIS A 74 13.47 4.61 7.91
C HIS A 74 14.71 5.36 8.42
N GLU A 75 15.80 4.63 8.69
CA GLU A 75 17.08 5.19 9.15
C GLU A 75 17.70 6.15 8.13
N ASN A 76 17.69 5.78 6.85
CA ASN A 76 18.26 6.62 5.79
C ASN A 76 17.36 7.81 5.44
N GLY A 77 16.05 7.74 5.75
CA GLY A 77 15.08 8.78 5.40
C GLY A 77 14.68 8.82 3.92
N TYR A 78 14.93 7.75 3.16
CA TYR A 78 14.52 7.58 1.76
C TYR A 78 14.65 6.13 1.30
N GLY A 79 13.92 5.76 0.23
CA GLY A 79 13.93 4.40 -0.32
C GLY A 79 12.57 3.98 -0.88
N TYR A 80 11.93 3.00 -0.23
CA TYR A 80 10.68 2.37 -0.66
C TYR A 80 9.82 1.88 0.52
N PHE A 81 8.56 1.58 0.26
CA PHE A 81 7.70 0.80 1.16
C PHE A 81 7.30 -0.51 0.48
N GLU A 82 6.81 -1.48 1.26
CA GLU A 82 6.37 -2.78 0.79
C GLU A 82 4.88 -2.97 1.07
N ASP A 83 4.06 -3.11 0.04
CA ASP A 83 2.68 -3.58 0.20
C ASP A 83 2.66 -5.11 0.28
N ARG A 84 1.97 -5.64 1.30
CA ARG A 84 1.96 -7.07 1.66
C ARG A 84 0.61 -7.73 1.47
N ARG A 85 -0.34 -6.99 0.89
CA ARG A 85 -1.67 -7.46 0.50
C ARG A 85 -1.71 -8.25 -0.81
N PRO A 86 -0.76 -8.14 -1.77
CA PRO A 86 -0.77 -8.96 -2.98
C PRO A 86 -0.82 -10.47 -2.72
N SER A 87 -1.49 -11.20 -3.61
CA SER A 87 -1.54 -12.68 -3.63
C SER A 87 -0.21 -13.28 -4.08
N SER A 88 0.02 -14.58 -3.86
CA SER A 88 1.17 -15.26 -4.49
C SER A 88 1.01 -15.43 -6.00
N GLU A 89 -0.24 -15.53 -6.47
CA GLU A 89 -0.59 -15.73 -7.88
C GLU A 89 -0.84 -14.40 -8.61
N LEU A 90 -0.30 -13.29 -8.09
CA LEU A 90 -0.59 -11.96 -8.64
C LEU A 90 -0.10 -11.81 -10.09
N ASP A 91 -0.84 -11.06 -10.91
CA ASP A 91 -0.29 -10.52 -12.15
C ASP A 91 0.56 -9.27 -11.80
N PRO A 92 1.89 -9.29 -12.05
CA PRO A 92 2.78 -8.20 -11.68
C PRO A 92 2.42 -6.88 -12.37
N TYR A 93 1.86 -6.90 -13.58
CA TYR A 93 1.47 -5.69 -14.29
C TYR A 93 0.21 -5.08 -13.71
N SER A 94 -0.80 -5.93 -13.43
CA SER A 94 -2.03 -5.51 -12.75
C SER A 94 -1.72 -4.92 -11.37
N ALA A 95 -0.87 -5.59 -10.59
CA ALA A 95 -0.49 -5.10 -9.26
C ALA A 95 0.28 -3.77 -9.31
N ALA A 96 1.17 -3.59 -10.30
CA ALA A 96 1.89 -2.34 -10.49
C ALA A 96 0.95 -1.18 -10.87
N ASP A 97 0.01 -1.40 -11.79
CA ASP A 97 -0.99 -0.40 -12.19
C ASP A 97 -1.89 -0.03 -11.01
N GLY A 98 -2.45 -1.03 -10.33
CA GLY A 98 -3.29 -0.83 -9.15
C GLY A 98 -2.57 -0.03 -8.06
N LEU A 99 -1.31 -0.38 -7.74
CA LEU A 99 -0.55 0.32 -6.72
C LEU A 99 -0.27 1.77 -7.12
N LEU A 100 0.06 2.06 -8.39
CA LEU A 100 0.29 3.42 -8.87
C LEU A 100 -0.97 4.28 -8.77
N ARG A 101 -2.10 3.76 -9.26
CA ARG A 101 -3.42 4.38 -9.15
C ARG A 101 -3.81 4.66 -7.71
N ALA A 102 -3.54 3.71 -6.83
CA ALA A 102 -3.88 3.84 -5.42
C ALA A 102 -3.00 4.87 -4.70
N CYS A 103 -1.67 4.78 -4.78
CA CYS A 103 -0.78 5.53 -3.89
C CYS A 103 -0.19 6.82 -4.45
N ILE A 104 -0.31 7.05 -5.77
CA ILE A 104 0.13 8.30 -6.41
C ILE A 104 -1.07 9.11 -6.91
N PHE A 105 -1.95 8.49 -7.69
CA PHE A 105 -3.10 9.21 -8.25
C PHE A 105 -4.29 9.29 -7.29
N GLY A 106 -4.34 8.41 -6.29
CA GLY A 106 -5.42 8.38 -5.31
C GLY A 106 -6.78 8.02 -5.92
N ASP A 107 -6.82 7.22 -7.00
CA ASP A 107 -8.03 6.84 -7.74
C ASP A 107 -9.10 6.20 -6.83
N PHE A 108 -8.69 5.61 -5.71
CA PHE A 108 -9.55 4.87 -4.78
C PHE A 108 -9.76 5.59 -3.45
N LEU A 109 -9.36 6.86 -3.34
CA LEU A 109 -9.57 7.67 -2.14
C LEU A 109 -11.06 7.82 -1.83
N LYS A 110 -11.38 7.76 -0.54
CA LYS A 110 -12.73 8.12 -0.09
C LYS A 110 -12.97 9.61 -0.32
N PRO A 111 -14.21 10.04 -0.64
CA PRO A 111 -14.51 11.42 -1.06
C PRO A 111 -13.97 12.51 -0.14
N GLU A 112 -13.95 12.26 1.17
CA GLU A 112 -13.47 13.21 2.18
C GLU A 112 -11.95 13.47 2.14
N TYR A 113 -11.16 12.64 1.44
CA TYR A 113 -9.70 12.73 1.36
C TYR A 113 -9.17 13.13 -0.02
N GLN A 114 -10.03 13.56 -0.95
CA GLN A 114 -9.62 13.93 -2.33
C GLN A 114 -8.52 15.00 -2.39
N HIS A 115 -8.39 15.85 -1.37
CA HIS A 115 -7.32 16.84 -1.27
C HIS A 115 -5.90 16.21 -1.28
N LEU A 116 -5.76 14.93 -0.97
CA LEU A 116 -4.49 14.20 -1.02
C LEU A 116 -4.05 13.84 -2.46
N GLN A 117 -4.92 13.98 -3.46
CA GLN A 117 -4.57 13.74 -4.89
C GLN A 117 -3.72 14.87 -5.50
N ASP A 118 -3.42 15.92 -4.74
CA ASP A 118 -2.68 17.08 -5.22
C ASP A 118 -1.22 16.72 -5.54
N LEU A 119 -0.95 16.46 -6.82
CA LEU A 119 0.36 16.09 -7.32
C LEU A 119 1.43 17.17 -7.13
N ARG A 120 1.05 18.44 -6.83
CA ARG A 120 2.02 19.51 -6.51
C ARG A 120 2.87 19.17 -5.30
N PHE A 121 2.40 18.28 -4.43
CA PHE A 121 3.21 17.74 -3.34
C PHE A 121 4.49 17.06 -3.86
N TRP A 122 4.45 16.46 -5.04
CA TRP A 122 5.52 15.70 -5.69
C TRP A 122 6.46 16.55 -6.55
N ASP A 123 6.10 17.81 -6.81
CA ASP A 123 6.86 18.74 -7.64
C ASP A 123 7.92 19.53 -6.85
N LYS A 124 8.30 19.08 -5.65
CA LYS A 124 9.33 19.76 -4.84
C LYS A 124 10.69 19.67 -5.55
N GLU A 125 11.23 20.83 -5.91
CA GLU A 125 12.61 21.03 -6.43
C GLU A 125 13.69 20.66 -5.40
#